data_AF-A0A1Z9H6L8-F1
#
_entry.id   AF-A0A1Z9H6L8-F1
#
_cell.length_a   1.000
_cell.length_b   1.000
_cell.length_c   1.000
_cell.angle_alpha   90.00
_cell.angle_beta   90.00
_cell.angle_gamma   90.00
#
_symmetry.space_group_name_H-M   'P 1'
#
loop_
_entity.id
_entity.type
_entity.pdbx_description
1 polymer ?
#
loop_
_entity_poly.entity_id
_entity_poly.type
_entity_poly.pdbx_seq_one_letter_code
_entity_poly.pdbx_strand_id
1 'polypeptide(L)'
;MKKSRKILTMDDISARNQELVNGFWNWMETTDRARIVKFNVPGRTLRSIFDSDPLESTTLIDTMSDKIKRYQSVSPFRKQQFKITDPAQWTEDESLGGSLDIYSCYSIFKLWWLSQSIDKEEQQSPLQIIQVGRKYSCHPGSDKRIVLCLLKPQARVRCFYVHYPEFDPSPWHWTLPYDEVNTPDELVEMFHCANHHTFRFFHTNVKIDGHTFHVDDYHYKPFALGLHKAAVKYRKIKNKEKFEVDIDHLTYVDAIHRMGMMESKDMIDDIYFKNDWTFQLGEFKFLLVNDTWLPESFVKAPKSLIDSKYKTNTLTANSFTNNRPNISRHRLGQ
;
A
#
# COMPACT_ATOMS: atom_id res chain seq x y z
N MET A 1 -16.54 26.49 10.52
CA MET A 1 -16.31 25.69 11.75
C MET A 1 -16.01 24.26 11.34
N LYS A 2 -14.77 23.76 11.53
CA LYS A 2 -14.49 22.32 11.38
C LYS A 2 -15.20 21.61 12.55
N LYS A 3 -16.23 20.79 12.29
CA LYS A 3 -16.81 19.91 13.32
C LYS A 3 -15.68 19.05 13.87
N SER A 4 -15.48 19.06 15.19
CA SER A 4 -14.58 18.10 15.84
C SER A 4 -15.04 16.70 15.46
N ARG A 5 -14.19 15.93 14.80
CA ARG A 5 -14.50 14.54 14.45
C ARG A 5 -14.61 13.74 15.74
N LYS A 6 -15.62 12.88 15.83
CA LYS A 6 -15.77 11.95 16.96
C LYS A 6 -14.58 10.98 16.93
N ILE A 7 -13.89 10.84 18.05
CA ILE A 7 -12.91 9.78 18.27
C ILE A 7 -13.71 8.49 18.48
N LEU A 8 -13.44 7.48 17.66
CA LEU A 8 -14.12 6.19 17.75
C LEU A 8 -13.41 5.27 18.74
N THR A 9 -14.18 4.50 19.49
CA THR A 9 -13.71 3.43 20.39
C THR A 9 -14.28 2.08 19.98
N MET A 10 -13.89 1.01 20.66
CA MET A 10 -14.45 -0.33 20.46
C MET A 10 -15.97 -0.37 20.59
N ASP A 11 -16.56 0.44 21.46
CA ASP A 11 -18.02 0.51 21.63
C ASP A 11 -18.75 1.10 20.41
N ASP A 12 -18.04 1.84 19.56
CA ASP A 12 -18.61 2.48 18.38
C ASP A 12 -18.66 1.58 17.13
N ILE A 13 -17.96 0.45 17.13
CA ILE A 13 -17.86 -0.44 15.96
C ILE A 13 -18.77 -1.65 16.09
N SER A 14 -19.08 -2.30 14.96
CA SER A 14 -19.93 -3.50 14.96
C SER A 14 -19.37 -4.62 15.85
N ALA A 15 -20.25 -5.43 16.46
CA ALA A 15 -19.86 -6.56 17.31
C ALA A 15 -18.86 -7.52 16.63
N ARG A 16 -19.00 -7.72 15.32
CA ARG A 16 -18.05 -8.50 14.52
C ARG A 16 -16.66 -7.86 14.46
N ASN A 17 -16.59 -6.55 14.25
CA ASN A 17 -15.31 -5.84 14.26
C ASN A 17 -14.68 -5.86 15.66
N GLN A 18 -15.49 -5.76 16.72
CA GLN A 18 -15.01 -5.90 18.09
C GLN A 18 -14.40 -7.29 18.33
N GLU A 19 -15.08 -8.35 17.91
CA GLU A 19 -14.60 -9.73 18.01
C GLU A 19 -13.25 -9.92 17.31
N LEU A 20 -13.10 -9.41 16.08
CA LEU A 20 -11.87 -9.56 15.28
C LEU A 20 -10.70 -8.77 15.87
N VAL A 21 -10.95 -7.55 16.37
CA VAL A 21 -9.91 -6.76 17.04
C VAL A 21 -9.50 -7.41 18.36
N ASN A 22 -10.47 -7.82 19.20
CA ASN A 22 -10.19 -8.48 20.48
C ASN A 22 -9.49 -9.82 20.29
N GLY A 23 -9.86 -10.60 19.27
CA GLY A 23 -9.20 -11.86 18.93
C GLY A 23 -7.71 -11.66 18.66
N PHE A 24 -7.36 -10.70 17.80
CA PHE A 24 -5.97 -10.38 17.53
C PHE A 24 -5.25 -9.81 18.76
N TRP A 25 -5.92 -8.93 19.52
CA TRP A 25 -5.35 -8.30 20.69
C TRP A 25 -4.98 -9.31 21.78
N ASN A 26 -5.90 -10.22 22.09
CA ASN A 26 -5.68 -11.30 23.06
C ASN A 26 -4.50 -12.20 22.64
N TRP A 27 -4.39 -12.52 21.36
CA TRP A 27 -3.25 -13.28 20.84
C TRP A 27 -1.93 -12.52 21.01
N MET A 28 -1.91 -11.21 20.71
CA MET A 28 -0.73 -10.37 20.87
C MET A 28 -0.26 -10.31 22.32
N GLU A 29 -1.17 -10.10 23.26
CA GLU A 29 -0.87 -10.04 24.71
C GLU A 29 -0.44 -11.40 25.26
N THR A 30 -1.06 -12.49 24.81
CA THR A 30 -0.76 -13.84 25.30
C THR A 30 0.58 -14.36 24.79
N THR A 31 0.93 -14.05 23.53
CA THR A 31 2.13 -14.60 22.89
C THR A 31 3.33 -13.66 22.93
N ASP A 32 3.10 -12.36 23.10
CA ASP A 32 4.11 -11.30 23.02
C ASP A 32 4.85 -11.22 21.67
N ARG A 33 4.29 -11.82 20.59
CA ARG A 33 4.98 -11.96 19.29
C ARG A 33 4.82 -10.78 18.34
N ALA A 34 3.93 -9.84 18.65
CA ALA A 34 3.68 -8.67 17.83
C ALA A 34 3.53 -7.40 18.65
N ARG A 35 3.72 -6.26 17.98
CA ARG A 35 3.39 -4.92 18.46
C ARG A 35 2.70 -4.16 17.33
N ILE A 36 1.75 -3.30 17.66
CA ILE A 36 1.19 -2.36 16.69
C ILE A 36 1.84 -1.01 16.93
N VAL A 37 2.47 -0.45 15.90
CA VAL A 37 3.04 0.89 15.94
C VAL A 37 2.29 1.80 14.98
N LYS A 38 2.05 3.05 15.40
CA LYS A 38 1.47 4.11 14.58
C LYS A 38 2.49 5.23 14.39
N PHE A 39 2.49 5.82 13.21
CA PHE A 39 3.41 6.92 12.91
C PHE A 39 2.89 7.79 11.78
N ASN A 40 3.52 8.96 11.65
CA ASN A 40 3.24 9.95 10.63
C ASN A 40 4.49 10.19 9.81
N VAL A 41 4.39 10.13 8.49
CA VAL A 41 5.55 10.29 7.61
C VAL A 41 5.18 11.12 6.38
N PRO A 42 6.08 11.99 5.87
CA PRO A 42 5.84 12.67 4.60
C PRO A 42 5.71 11.68 3.45
N GLY A 43 4.75 11.89 2.56
CA GLY A 43 4.50 11.01 1.41
C GLY A 43 5.72 10.84 0.50
N ARG A 44 6.58 11.88 0.39
CA ARG A 44 7.85 11.79 -0.35
C ARG A 44 8.86 10.85 0.32
N THR A 45 8.93 10.85 1.65
CA THR A 45 9.77 9.91 2.42
C THR A 45 9.19 8.50 2.35
N LEU A 46 7.87 8.37 2.42
CA LEU A 46 7.21 7.06 2.30
C LEU A 46 7.39 6.46 0.89
N ARG A 47 7.46 7.30 -0.16
CA ARG A 47 7.79 6.83 -1.51
C ARG A 47 9.14 6.11 -1.57
N SER A 48 10.16 6.58 -0.84
CA SER A 48 11.51 6.01 -0.95
C SER A 48 11.57 4.56 -0.50
N ILE A 49 10.72 4.12 0.43
CA ILE A 49 10.67 2.72 0.85
C ILE A 49 9.87 1.85 -0.12
N PHE A 50 8.88 2.40 -0.81
CA PHE A 50 8.12 1.70 -1.85
C PHE A 50 8.93 1.53 -3.15
N ASP A 51 9.79 2.51 -3.47
CA ASP A 51 10.64 2.51 -4.67
C ASP A 51 12.08 1.99 -4.40
N SER A 52 12.34 1.38 -3.24
CA SER A 52 13.70 1.10 -2.72
C SER A 52 14.54 0.03 -3.45
N ASP A 53 14.10 -0.50 -4.60
CA ASP A 53 14.88 -1.50 -5.34
C ASP A 53 14.77 -1.33 -6.86
N PRO A 54 15.86 -0.94 -7.55
CA PRO A 54 15.88 -0.74 -9.00
C PRO A 54 15.89 -2.04 -9.83
N LEU A 55 15.99 -3.23 -9.21
CA LEU A 55 16.08 -4.51 -9.92
C LEU A 55 14.72 -5.21 -10.11
N GLU A 56 13.64 -4.73 -9.48
CA GLU A 56 12.28 -5.25 -9.68
C GLU A 56 11.36 -4.12 -10.19
N SER A 57 10.58 -4.40 -11.24
CA SER A 57 9.64 -3.47 -11.89
C SER A 57 8.37 -3.21 -11.06
N THR A 58 8.53 -2.93 -9.76
CA THR A 58 7.41 -2.80 -8.80
C THR A 58 7.34 -1.41 -8.18
N THR A 59 7.96 -0.40 -8.81
CA THR A 59 7.91 0.98 -8.30
C THR A 59 6.48 1.53 -8.34
N LEU A 60 6.22 2.61 -7.60
CA LEU A 60 4.94 3.31 -7.68
C LEU A 60 4.65 3.82 -9.10
N ILE A 61 5.70 4.23 -9.82
CA ILE A 61 5.61 4.69 -11.20
C ILE A 61 5.19 3.54 -12.11
N ASP A 62 5.83 2.38 -12.00
CA ASP A 62 5.49 1.22 -12.83
C ASP A 62 4.06 0.75 -12.55
N THR A 63 3.70 0.65 -11.26
CA THR A 63 2.34 0.27 -10.83
C THR A 63 1.27 1.21 -11.40
N MET A 64 1.56 2.51 -11.39
CA MET A 64 0.67 3.54 -11.95
C MET A 64 0.62 3.41 -13.48
N SER A 65 1.77 3.24 -14.14
CA SER A 65 1.90 3.16 -15.60
C SER A 65 1.15 1.95 -16.14
N ASP A 66 1.23 0.81 -15.44
CA ASP A 66 0.47 -0.39 -15.76
C ASP A 66 -1.05 -0.18 -15.67
N LYS A 67 -1.52 0.60 -14.68
CA LYS A 67 -2.96 0.97 -14.60
C LYS A 67 -3.38 1.81 -15.80
N ILE A 68 -2.57 2.77 -16.25
CA ILE A 68 -2.85 3.56 -17.45
C ILE A 68 -2.88 2.65 -18.69
N LYS A 69 -1.89 1.78 -18.87
CA LYS A 69 -1.83 0.84 -20.01
C LYS A 69 -3.05 -0.08 -20.06
N ARG A 70 -3.47 -0.64 -18.93
CA ARG A 70 -4.70 -1.45 -18.84
C ARG A 70 -5.94 -0.64 -19.21
N TYR A 71 -6.05 0.60 -18.73
CA TYR A 71 -7.15 1.49 -19.11
C TYR A 71 -7.12 1.89 -20.60
N GLN A 72 -5.94 1.99 -21.20
CA GLN A 72 -5.75 2.24 -22.63
C GLN A 72 -6.35 1.11 -23.47
N SER A 73 -6.15 -0.14 -23.06
CA SER A 73 -6.70 -1.31 -23.76
C SER A 73 -8.22 -1.48 -23.62
N VAL A 74 -8.88 -0.78 -22.70
CA VAL A 74 -10.33 -0.88 -22.54
C VAL A 74 -11.04 -0.16 -23.70
N SER A 75 -11.96 -0.88 -24.35
CA SER A 75 -12.76 -0.34 -25.46
C SER A 75 -13.65 0.84 -25.03
N PRO A 76 -13.98 1.78 -25.94
CA PRO A 76 -14.90 2.89 -25.64
C PRO A 76 -16.26 2.42 -25.10
N PHE A 77 -16.81 1.33 -25.65
CA PHE A 77 -18.07 0.74 -25.19
C PHE A 77 -17.99 0.31 -23.72
N ARG A 78 -16.92 -0.37 -23.32
CA ARG A 78 -16.72 -0.81 -21.92
C ARG A 78 -16.51 0.35 -20.95
N LYS A 79 -15.85 1.43 -21.40
CA LYS A 79 -15.73 2.68 -20.63
C LYS A 79 -17.11 3.32 -20.37
N GLN A 80 -18.01 3.30 -21.36
CA GLN A 80 -19.40 3.75 -21.15
C GLN A 80 -20.18 2.80 -20.24
N GLN A 81 -20.02 1.49 -20.42
CA GLN A 81 -20.65 0.48 -19.56
C GLN A 81 -20.26 0.67 -18.08
N PHE A 82 -19.00 1.02 -17.79
CA PHE A 82 -18.55 1.29 -16.43
C PHE A 82 -19.43 2.32 -15.70
N LYS A 83 -19.89 3.38 -16.39
CA LYS A 83 -20.72 4.44 -15.79
C LYS A 83 -22.04 3.91 -15.23
N ILE A 84 -22.63 2.90 -15.88
CA ILE A 84 -23.91 2.31 -15.46
C ILE A 84 -23.74 1.05 -14.59
N THR A 85 -22.50 0.63 -14.33
CA THR A 85 -22.18 -0.60 -13.58
C THR A 85 -22.23 -0.36 -12.06
N ASP A 86 -22.81 -1.29 -11.30
CA ASP A 86 -22.91 -1.18 -9.83
C ASP A 86 -21.55 -1.37 -9.12
N PRO A 87 -21.28 -0.75 -7.96
CA PRO A 87 -20.01 -0.91 -7.26
C PRO A 87 -19.66 -2.34 -6.84
N ALA A 88 -20.65 -3.23 -6.69
CA ALA A 88 -20.43 -4.66 -6.45
C ALA A 88 -19.72 -5.34 -7.64
N GLN A 89 -19.97 -4.86 -8.86
CA GLN A 89 -19.40 -5.38 -10.10
C GLN A 89 -18.03 -4.76 -10.43
N TRP A 90 -17.52 -3.82 -9.62
CA TRP A 90 -16.18 -3.25 -9.76
C TRP A 90 -15.11 -4.23 -9.25
N THR A 91 -14.97 -5.34 -9.95
CA THR A 91 -14.11 -6.47 -9.66
C THR A 91 -13.72 -7.18 -10.95
N GLU A 92 -12.63 -7.94 -10.91
CA GLU A 92 -12.21 -8.83 -12.01
C GLU A 92 -13.05 -10.12 -12.05
N ASP A 93 -13.78 -10.41 -10.97
CA ASP A 93 -14.58 -11.62 -10.81
C ASP A 93 -15.87 -11.60 -11.64
N GLU A 94 -15.92 -12.42 -12.68
CA GLU A 94 -17.08 -12.58 -13.56
C GLU A 94 -18.30 -13.17 -12.84
N SER A 95 -18.10 -13.97 -11.78
CA SER A 95 -19.21 -14.54 -11.00
C SER A 95 -20.02 -13.48 -10.24
N LEU A 96 -19.39 -12.33 -9.97
CA LEU A 96 -20.02 -11.15 -9.39
C LEU A 96 -20.49 -10.16 -10.47
N GLY A 97 -20.50 -10.58 -11.74
CA GLY A 97 -20.84 -9.71 -12.88
C GLY A 97 -19.75 -8.68 -13.21
N GLY A 98 -18.53 -8.87 -12.71
CA GLY A 98 -17.37 -8.04 -12.99
C GLY A 98 -16.69 -8.40 -14.33
N SER A 99 -15.61 -7.69 -14.63
CA SER A 99 -14.67 -8.05 -15.71
C SER A 99 -13.37 -7.26 -15.55
N LEU A 100 -12.30 -7.72 -16.20
CA LEU A 100 -11.01 -7.02 -16.21
C LEU A 100 -11.14 -5.58 -16.76
N ASP A 101 -12.00 -5.37 -17.75
CA ASP A 101 -12.24 -4.03 -18.34
C ASP A 101 -12.90 -3.08 -17.35
N ILE A 102 -13.93 -3.56 -16.64
CA ILE A 102 -14.64 -2.78 -15.61
C ILE A 102 -13.69 -2.48 -14.45
N TYR A 103 -12.91 -3.48 -14.01
CA TYR A 103 -11.94 -3.29 -12.96
C TYR A 103 -10.81 -2.32 -13.37
N SER A 104 -10.38 -2.36 -14.62
CA SER A 104 -9.37 -1.42 -15.16
C SER A 104 -9.88 0.02 -15.13
N CYS A 105 -11.13 0.26 -15.54
CA CYS A 105 -11.81 1.56 -15.40
C CYS A 105 -11.90 1.99 -13.93
N TYR A 106 -12.38 1.11 -13.05
CA TYR A 106 -12.48 1.38 -11.61
C TYR A 106 -11.11 1.75 -11.02
N SER A 107 -10.04 1.03 -11.39
CA SER A 107 -8.73 1.19 -10.79
C SER A 107 -8.11 2.57 -11.08
N ILE A 108 -8.31 3.11 -12.29
CA ILE A 108 -7.80 4.44 -12.64
C ILE A 108 -8.73 5.54 -12.11
N PHE A 109 -10.05 5.34 -12.20
CA PHE A 109 -11.04 6.26 -11.66
C PHE A 109 -10.87 6.45 -10.15
N LYS A 110 -10.58 5.37 -9.42
CA LYS A 110 -10.29 5.42 -7.99
C LYS A 110 -9.11 6.31 -7.64
N LEU A 111 -8.05 6.34 -8.46
CA LEU A 111 -6.92 7.24 -8.22
C LEU A 111 -7.34 8.70 -8.31
N TRP A 112 -8.13 9.05 -9.33
CA TRP A 112 -8.64 10.41 -9.50
C TRP A 112 -9.58 10.80 -8.35
N TRP A 113 -10.57 9.96 -8.06
CA TRP A 113 -11.51 10.19 -6.97
C TRP A 113 -10.81 10.32 -5.61
N LEU A 114 -9.86 9.43 -5.30
CA LEU A 114 -9.11 9.49 -4.04
C LEU A 114 -8.33 10.80 -3.89
N SER A 115 -7.77 11.33 -4.98
CA SER A 115 -7.04 12.60 -4.92
C SER A 115 -7.94 13.77 -4.50
N GLN A 116 -9.18 13.79 -4.98
CA GLN A 116 -10.19 14.79 -4.61
C GLN A 116 -10.73 14.57 -3.20
N SER A 117 -10.95 13.30 -2.82
CA SER A 117 -11.43 12.93 -1.47
C SER A 117 -10.42 13.32 -0.39
N ILE A 118 -9.13 13.07 -0.62
CA ILE A 118 -8.05 13.41 0.33
C ILE A 118 -7.97 14.92 0.57
N ASP A 119 -8.23 15.76 -0.43
CA ASP A 119 -8.26 17.22 -0.22
C ASP A 119 -9.43 17.69 0.63
N LYS A 120 -10.60 17.06 0.45
CA LYS A 120 -11.84 17.44 1.13
C LYS A 120 -11.87 16.94 2.57
N GLU A 121 -11.42 15.70 2.78
CA GLU A 121 -11.66 14.98 4.02
C GLU A 121 -10.40 14.50 4.72
N GLU A 122 -9.21 14.83 4.19
CA GLU A 122 -7.94 14.27 4.62
C GLU A 122 -7.93 12.73 4.47
N GLN A 123 -6.86 12.08 4.92
CA GLN A 123 -6.81 10.62 4.95
C GLN A 123 -7.82 10.09 5.97
N GLN A 124 -8.74 9.21 5.59
CA GLN A 124 -9.75 8.61 6.50
C GLN A 124 -9.26 7.39 7.27
N SER A 125 -8.48 6.54 6.61
CA SER A 125 -7.89 5.32 7.19
C SER A 125 -6.37 5.28 6.97
N PRO A 126 -5.56 4.89 7.98
CA PRO A 126 -4.09 4.85 7.90
C PRO A 126 -3.60 3.82 6.88
N LEU A 127 -2.44 4.05 6.24
CA LEU A 127 -1.81 3.01 5.42
C LEU A 127 -1.23 1.93 6.35
N GLN A 128 -1.60 0.68 6.13
CA GLN A 128 -0.99 -0.44 6.82
C GLN A 128 0.29 -0.84 6.09
N ILE A 129 1.44 -0.60 6.71
CA ILE A 129 2.73 -1.02 6.16
C ILE A 129 2.89 -2.53 6.37
N ILE A 130 3.53 -3.20 5.41
CA ILE A 130 3.89 -4.61 5.51
C ILE A 130 5.36 -4.79 5.09
N GLN A 131 6.09 -5.66 5.78
CA GLN A 131 7.44 -6.04 5.38
C GLN A 131 7.38 -7.12 4.30
N VAL A 132 8.17 -6.96 3.24
CA VAL A 132 8.26 -7.90 2.12
C VAL A 132 9.75 -8.14 1.82
N GLY A 133 10.38 -9.07 2.55
CA GLY A 133 11.80 -9.38 2.37
C GLY A 133 12.75 -8.22 2.73
N ARG A 134 13.33 -7.54 1.73
CA ARG A 134 14.12 -6.30 1.94
C ARG A 134 13.30 -5.02 1.79
N LYS A 135 12.03 -5.13 1.41
CA LYS A 135 11.20 -4.02 1.00
C LYS A 135 10.06 -3.81 1.97
N TYR A 136 9.39 -2.69 1.79
CA TYR A 136 8.10 -2.42 2.40
C TYR A 136 7.05 -2.26 1.30
N SER A 137 5.85 -2.72 1.60
CA SER A 137 4.65 -2.46 0.81
C SER A 137 3.56 -1.94 1.75
N CYS A 138 2.35 -1.78 1.24
CA CYS A 138 1.19 -1.55 2.09
C CYS A 138 0.01 -2.39 1.64
N HIS A 139 -0.77 -2.90 2.60
CA HIS A 139 -2.02 -3.59 2.33
C HIS A 139 -2.95 -3.50 3.54
N PRO A 140 -4.20 -3.00 3.38
CA PRO A 140 -4.75 -2.37 2.17
C PRO A 140 -4.09 -1.02 1.87
N GLY A 141 -4.29 -0.51 0.65
CA GLY A 141 -3.91 0.87 0.31
C GLY A 141 -2.99 1.05 -0.90
N SER A 142 -2.88 0.06 -1.79
CA SER A 142 -2.06 0.13 -3.02
C SER A 142 -2.36 1.36 -3.90
N ASP A 143 -3.64 1.72 -4.07
CA ASP A 143 -4.03 2.94 -4.80
C ASP A 143 -3.79 4.20 -3.94
N LYS A 144 -4.09 4.11 -2.64
CA LYS A 144 -3.94 5.22 -1.69
C LYS A 144 -2.47 5.67 -1.59
N ARG A 145 -1.50 4.74 -1.61
CA ARG A 145 -0.07 5.10 -1.64
C ARG A 145 0.34 5.83 -2.93
N ILE A 146 -0.24 5.50 -4.09
CA ILE A 146 0.07 6.21 -5.35
C ILE A 146 -0.39 7.67 -5.21
N VAL A 147 -1.59 7.91 -4.71
CA VAL A 147 -2.09 9.27 -4.53
C VAL A 147 -1.27 10.04 -3.48
N LEU A 148 -1.10 9.45 -2.28
CA LEU A 148 -0.46 10.11 -1.13
C LEU A 148 1.05 10.31 -1.28
N CYS A 149 1.73 9.55 -2.15
CA CYS A 149 3.19 9.54 -2.26
C CYS A 149 3.71 9.97 -3.64
N LEU A 150 2.93 9.78 -4.72
CA LEU A 150 3.34 10.08 -6.10
C LEU A 150 2.58 11.26 -6.70
N LEU A 151 1.25 11.19 -6.78
CA LEU A 151 0.45 12.19 -7.51
C LEU A 151 0.32 13.51 -6.74
N LYS A 152 -0.03 13.40 -5.45
CA LYS A 152 -0.19 14.54 -4.55
C LYS A 152 0.48 14.26 -3.20
N PRO A 153 1.82 14.30 -3.16
CA PRO A 153 2.58 13.92 -1.97
C PRO A 153 2.15 14.73 -0.74
N GLN A 154 1.57 14.06 0.25
CA GLN A 154 1.09 14.73 1.47
C GLN A 154 2.26 15.01 2.43
N ALA A 155 2.19 16.12 3.16
CA ALA A 155 3.19 16.44 4.19
C ALA A 155 3.13 15.45 5.37
N ARG A 156 1.95 14.88 5.61
CA ARG A 156 1.69 13.92 6.69
C ARG A 156 0.80 12.80 6.19
N VAL A 157 1.34 11.59 6.15
CA VAL A 157 0.62 10.35 5.88
C VAL A 157 0.55 9.54 7.17
N ARG A 158 -0.67 9.21 7.60
CA ARG A 158 -0.93 8.35 8.76
C ARG A 158 -0.68 6.90 8.35
N CYS A 159 0.14 6.21 9.11
CA CYS A 159 0.50 4.82 8.90
C CYS A 159 0.36 4.04 10.21
N PHE A 160 0.10 2.75 10.08
CA PHE A 160 0.38 1.80 11.16
C PHE A 160 1.10 0.58 10.61
N TYR A 161 1.76 -0.15 11.49
CA TYR A 161 2.50 -1.35 11.16
C TYR A 161 2.31 -2.37 12.28
N VAL A 162 1.88 -3.57 11.90
CA VAL A 162 1.93 -4.73 12.81
C VAL A 162 3.34 -5.29 12.72
N HIS A 163 4.15 -4.98 13.72
CA HIS A 163 5.55 -5.34 13.79
C HIS A 163 5.70 -6.71 14.44
N TYR A 164 6.39 -7.62 13.75
CA TYR A 164 6.76 -8.95 14.25
C TYR A 164 8.29 -8.99 14.43
N PRO A 165 8.83 -8.80 15.64
CA PRO A 165 10.28 -8.70 15.86
C PRO A 165 11.07 -9.90 15.35
N GLU A 166 10.46 -11.09 15.36
CA GLU A 166 11.08 -12.33 14.90
C GLU A 166 11.30 -12.38 13.37
N PHE A 167 10.54 -11.59 12.60
CA PHE A 167 10.61 -11.47 11.14
C PHE A 167 11.20 -10.14 10.66
N ASP A 168 11.03 -9.06 11.43
CA ASP A 168 11.63 -7.76 11.18
C ASP A 168 12.49 -7.28 12.36
N PRO A 169 13.73 -7.77 12.52
CA PRO A 169 14.58 -7.39 13.66
C PRO A 169 15.16 -5.98 13.55
N SER A 170 14.95 -5.28 12.44
CA SER A 170 15.47 -3.92 12.21
C SER A 170 14.47 -3.13 11.36
N PRO A 171 13.28 -2.88 11.93
CA PRO A 171 12.19 -2.31 11.16
C PRO A 171 12.46 -0.85 10.82
N TRP A 172 11.99 -0.44 9.64
CA TRP A 172 12.19 0.93 9.15
C TRP A 172 11.60 2.00 10.07
N HIS A 173 10.51 1.72 10.78
CA HIS A 173 9.87 2.70 11.65
C HIS A 173 10.77 3.16 12.80
N TRP A 174 11.81 2.41 13.20
CA TRP A 174 12.82 2.86 14.19
C TRP A 174 13.63 4.08 13.73
N THR A 175 13.55 4.44 12.45
CA THR A 175 14.20 5.63 11.89
C THR A 175 13.32 6.89 11.95
N LEU A 176 12.12 6.78 12.52
CA LEU A 176 11.10 7.84 12.57
C LEU A 176 10.54 7.98 13.99
N PRO A 177 9.92 9.12 14.34
CA PRO A 177 9.03 9.19 15.50
C PRO A 177 7.82 8.27 15.30
N TYR A 178 7.57 7.38 16.27
CA TYR A 178 6.43 6.46 16.29
C TYR A 178 5.88 6.33 17.70
N ASP A 179 4.62 5.92 17.81
CA ASP A 179 3.96 5.56 19.06
C ASP A 179 3.55 4.09 19.00
N GLU A 180 3.70 3.37 20.11
CA GLU A 180 3.09 2.05 20.26
C GLU A 180 1.60 2.22 20.58
N VAL A 181 0.77 1.35 19.99
CA VAL A 181 -0.68 1.30 20.26
C VAL A 181 -0.89 0.31 21.40
N ASN A 182 -1.36 0.80 22.53
CA ASN A 182 -1.38 0.04 23.78
C ASN A 182 -2.75 -0.54 24.12
N THR A 183 -3.82 -0.11 23.44
CA THR A 183 -5.18 -0.62 23.67
C THR A 183 -5.93 -0.86 22.35
N PRO A 184 -6.96 -1.74 22.37
CA PRO A 184 -7.89 -1.89 21.24
C PRO A 184 -8.56 -0.57 20.84
N ASP A 185 -8.87 0.30 21.81
CA ASP A 185 -9.48 1.60 21.55
C ASP A 185 -8.53 2.53 20.79
N GLU A 186 -7.25 2.58 21.17
CA GLU A 186 -6.25 3.36 20.43
C GLU A 186 -6.07 2.86 19.00
N LEU A 187 -6.27 1.55 18.76
CA LEU A 187 -6.25 0.98 17.43
C LEU A 187 -7.45 1.47 16.60
N VAL A 188 -8.66 1.41 17.17
CA VAL A 188 -9.90 1.82 16.51
C VAL A 188 -9.90 3.33 16.22
N GLU A 189 -9.40 4.14 17.14
CA GLU A 189 -9.30 5.61 16.99
C GLU A 189 -8.58 6.02 15.70
N MET A 190 -7.64 5.22 15.20
CA MET A 190 -6.93 5.52 13.97
C MET A 190 -7.85 5.58 12.73
N PHE A 191 -9.01 4.93 12.76
CA PHE A 191 -9.91 4.74 11.64
C PHE A 191 -11.17 5.58 11.80
N HIS A 192 -11.29 6.68 11.05
CA HIS A 192 -12.41 7.63 11.21
C HIS A 192 -13.79 7.05 10.91
N CYS A 193 -13.85 5.95 10.17
CA CYS A 193 -15.10 5.36 9.71
C CYS A 193 -15.22 3.88 10.08
N ALA A 194 -14.56 3.45 11.16
CA ALA A 194 -14.63 2.06 11.63
C ALA A 194 -16.03 1.60 12.02
N ASN A 195 -16.92 2.56 12.32
CA ASN A 195 -18.33 2.33 12.63
C ASN A 195 -19.23 2.15 11.39
N HIS A 196 -18.71 2.38 10.18
CA HIS A 196 -19.50 2.23 8.96
C HIS A 196 -19.67 0.74 8.59
N HIS A 197 -20.85 0.35 8.12
CA HIS A 197 -21.18 -1.05 7.81
C HIS A 197 -20.33 -1.67 6.67
N THR A 198 -19.70 -0.84 5.83
CA THR A 198 -18.77 -1.30 4.77
C THR A 198 -17.31 -1.31 5.21
N PHE A 199 -17.01 -0.88 6.44
CA PHE A 199 -15.70 -1.02 7.05
C PHE A 199 -15.63 -2.34 7.81
N ARG A 200 -14.55 -3.08 7.60
CA ARG A 200 -14.35 -4.37 8.25
C ARG A 200 -12.89 -4.57 8.63
N PHE A 201 -12.64 -4.91 9.89
CA PHE A 201 -11.38 -5.53 10.28
C PHE A 201 -11.35 -6.97 9.82
N PHE A 202 -10.15 -7.49 9.59
CA PHE A 202 -9.92 -8.89 9.32
C PHE A 202 -8.84 -9.34 10.30
N HIS A 203 -9.07 -10.49 10.93
CA HIS A 203 -8.11 -11.21 11.73
C HIS A 203 -8.08 -12.66 11.24
N THR A 204 -6.88 -13.17 10.92
CA THR A 204 -6.68 -14.56 10.54
C THR A 204 -5.29 -15.02 10.94
N ASN A 205 -5.12 -16.34 10.98
CA ASN A 205 -3.82 -16.97 11.10
C ASN A 205 -3.21 -17.21 9.72
N VAL A 206 -1.93 -16.89 9.58
CA VAL A 206 -1.13 -17.14 8.40
C VAL A 206 -0.06 -18.15 8.76
N LYS A 207 -0.12 -19.27 8.07
CA LYS A 207 0.83 -20.36 8.24
C LYS A 207 1.92 -20.29 7.18
N ILE A 208 3.16 -20.42 7.61
CA ILE A 208 4.34 -20.44 6.75
C ILE A 208 5.12 -21.71 7.03
N ASP A 209 5.41 -22.46 5.98
CA ASP A 209 6.33 -23.59 6.02
C ASP A 209 7.64 -23.27 5.29
N GLY A 210 8.57 -24.22 5.24
CA GLY A 210 9.86 -24.02 4.58
C GLY A 210 9.82 -23.84 3.07
N HIS A 211 8.66 -24.01 2.43
CA HIS A 211 8.47 -24.01 0.99
C HIS A 211 7.50 -22.92 0.52
N THR A 212 6.45 -22.64 1.28
CA THR A 212 5.34 -21.76 0.90
C THR A 212 4.65 -21.16 2.12
N PHE A 213 3.58 -20.41 1.87
CA PHE A 213 2.62 -19.94 2.85
C PHE A 213 1.22 -20.47 2.51
N HIS A 214 0.38 -20.59 3.53
CA HIS A 214 -1.02 -21.02 3.43
C HIS A 214 -1.89 -19.94 4.06
N VAL A 215 -2.93 -19.52 3.32
CA VAL A 215 -3.92 -18.54 3.77
C VAL A 215 -5.29 -18.95 3.25
N ASP A 216 -6.29 -18.90 4.14
CA ASP A 216 -7.68 -19.23 3.79
C ASP A 216 -8.37 -18.09 3.03
N ASP A 217 -7.90 -16.85 3.20
CA ASP A 217 -8.46 -15.65 2.58
C ASP A 217 -7.42 -14.96 1.67
N TYR A 218 -7.81 -14.72 0.41
CA TYR A 218 -6.98 -14.05 -0.59
C TYR A 218 -6.51 -12.66 -0.14
N HIS A 219 -7.27 -11.98 0.71
CA HIS A 219 -6.93 -10.68 1.28
C HIS A 219 -5.60 -10.71 2.05
N TYR A 220 -5.17 -11.86 2.56
CA TYR A 220 -3.91 -12.00 3.30
C TYR A 220 -2.71 -12.40 2.45
N LYS A 221 -2.92 -12.79 1.18
CA LYS A 221 -1.81 -13.18 0.30
C LYS A 221 -0.68 -12.14 0.24
N PRO A 222 -0.93 -10.82 0.18
CA PRO A 222 0.14 -9.82 0.18
C PRO A 222 1.02 -9.90 1.44
N PHE A 223 0.40 -10.06 2.61
CA PHE A 223 1.11 -10.20 3.88
C PHE A 223 1.86 -11.52 3.97
N ALA A 224 1.20 -12.64 3.67
CA ALA A 224 1.78 -13.98 3.73
C ALA A 224 2.99 -14.14 2.79
N LEU A 225 2.87 -13.62 1.56
CA LEU A 225 3.99 -13.55 0.62
C LEU A 225 5.15 -12.73 1.17
N GLY A 226 4.86 -11.59 1.81
CA GLY A 226 5.85 -10.72 2.41
C GLY A 226 6.61 -11.39 3.56
N LEU A 227 5.86 -12.04 4.44
CA LEU A 227 6.38 -12.75 5.59
C LEU A 227 7.22 -13.97 5.19
N HIS A 228 6.77 -14.77 4.21
CA HIS A 228 7.56 -15.88 3.65
C HIS A 228 8.86 -15.39 3.02
N LYS A 229 8.84 -14.30 2.24
CA LYS A 229 10.05 -13.68 1.68
C LYS A 229 11.01 -13.19 2.79
N ALA A 230 10.48 -12.64 3.89
CA ALA A 230 11.28 -12.24 5.04
C ALA A 230 11.94 -13.46 5.73
N ALA A 231 11.18 -14.54 5.95
CA ALA A 231 11.67 -15.78 6.57
C ALA A 231 12.83 -16.41 5.78
N VAL A 232 12.68 -16.53 4.46
CA VAL A 232 13.73 -17.03 3.54
C VAL A 232 14.99 -16.16 3.65
N LYS A 233 14.83 -14.84 3.53
CA LYS A 233 15.94 -13.89 3.47
C LYS A 233 16.74 -13.85 4.77
N TYR A 234 16.07 -13.77 5.92
CA TYR A 234 16.74 -13.71 7.22
C TYR A 234 17.24 -15.08 7.70
N ARG A 235 17.30 -16.08 6.80
CA ARG A 235 17.81 -17.44 7.04
C ARG A 235 17.14 -18.09 8.26
N LYS A 236 15.86 -17.76 8.50
CA LYS A 236 15.05 -18.41 9.54
C LYS A 236 14.70 -19.84 9.12
N ILE A 237 14.55 -20.05 7.81
CA ILE A 237 14.37 -21.37 7.20
C ILE A 237 15.75 -22.03 7.02
N LYS A 238 16.32 -22.58 8.10
CA LYS A 238 17.58 -23.34 8.05
C LYS A 238 17.36 -24.79 7.58
N ASN A 239 16.23 -25.38 7.98
CA ASN A 239 15.77 -26.68 7.52
C ASN A 239 14.34 -26.51 7.01
N LYS A 240 14.15 -26.64 5.69
CA LYS A 240 12.85 -26.43 5.05
C LYS A 240 11.79 -27.43 5.51
N GLU A 241 12.19 -28.66 5.80
CA GLU A 241 11.27 -29.74 6.19
C GLU A 241 10.74 -29.60 7.62
N LYS A 242 11.38 -28.77 8.45
CA LYS A 242 11.01 -28.57 9.87
C LYS A 242 10.55 -27.16 10.20
N PHE A 243 10.65 -26.23 9.25
CA PHE A 243 10.26 -24.85 9.51
C PHE A 243 8.74 -24.75 9.33
N GLU A 244 8.07 -24.37 10.40
CA GLU A 244 6.64 -24.10 10.44
C GLU A 244 6.41 -22.98 11.44
N VAL A 245 5.72 -21.93 11.01
CA VAL A 245 5.35 -20.80 11.85
C VAL A 245 3.93 -20.38 11.53
N ASP A 246 3.13 -20.29 12.58
CA ASP A 246 1.79 -19.71 12.55
C ASP A 246 1.85 -18.30 13.16
N ILE A 247 1.32 -17.31 12.43
CA ILE A 247 1.23 -15.92 12.87
C ILE A 247 -0.17 -15.41 12.67
N ASP A 248 -0.74 -14.78 13.70
CA ASP A 248 -1.96 -14.01 13.53
C ASP A 248 -1.63 -12.65 12.95
N HIS A 249 -2.49 -12.18 12.04
CA HIS A 249 -2.40 -10.85 11.46
C HIS A 249 -3.74 -10.16 11.46
N LEU A 250 -3.70 -8.87 11.81
CA LEU A 250 -4.82 -7.95 11.69
C LEU A 250 -4.62 -7.07 10.46
N THR A 251 -5.66 -6.96 9.66
CA THR A 251 -5.74 -5.98 8.57
C THR A 251 -7.17 -5.43 8.47
N TYR A 252 -7.45 -4.61 7.47
CA TYR A 252 -8.77 -4.01 7.29
C TYR A 252 -9.17 -3.93 5.82
N VAL A 253 -10.46 -3.72 5.58
CA VAL A 253 -11.02 -3.24 4.32
C VAL A 253 -11.87 -2.04 4.64
N ASP A 254 -11.58 -0.94 3.94
CA ASP A 254 -12.39 0.26 3.92
C ASP A 254 -12.99 0.35 2.53
N ALA A 255 -14.28 0.00 2.40
CA ALA A 255 -15.01 0.02 1.14
C ALA A 255 -15.95 1.23 1.02
N ILE A 256 -15.89 2.18 1.95
CA ILE A 256 -16.73 3.38 1.98
C ILE A 256 -16.51 4.23 0.72
N HIS A 257 -15.26 4.27 0.23
CA HIS A 257 -14.92 5.00 -0.98
C HIS A 257 -15.74 4.55 -2.20
N ARG A 258 -16.19 3.29 -2.26
CA ARG A 258 -17.02 2.81 -3.38
C ARG A 258 -18.36 3.54 -3.46
N MET A 259 -18.95 3.90 -2.31
CA MET A 259 -20.21 4.66 -2.25
C MET A 259 -19.99 6.10 -2.71
N GLY A 260 -18.95 6.78 -2.21
CA GLY A 260 -18.64 8.15 -2.66
C GLY A 260 -18.19 8.20 -4.13
N MET A 261 -17.57 7.13 -4.64
CA MET A 261 -17.24 6.99 -6.06
C MET A 261 -18.50 6.79 -6.92
N MET A 262 -19.50 6.05 -6.44
CA MET A 262 -20.78 5.86 -7.13
C MET A 262 -21.47 7.21 -7.40
N GLU A 263 -21.45 8.11 -6.43
CA GLU A 263 -22.02 9.46 -6.53
C GLU A 263 -21.25 10.38 -7.47
N SER A 264 -20.00 10.04 -7.80
CA SER A 264 -19.08 10.87 -8.59
C SER A 264 -18.59 10.17 -9.87
N LYS A 265 -19.35 9.22 -10.43
CA LYS A 265 -18.90 8.43 -11.58
C LYS A 265 -18.59 9.25 -12.82
N ASP A 266 -19.26 10.38 -13.00
CA ASP A 266 -19.04 11.26 -14.17
C ASP A 266 -17.61 11.82 -14.22
N MET A 267 -16.89 11.83 -13.09
CA MET A 267 -15.45 12.16 -13.06
C MET A 267 -14.60 11.24 -13.96
N ILE A 268 -15.11 10.09 -14.40
CA ILE A 268 -14.38 9.25 -15.37
C ILE A 268 -14.19 9.96 -16.72
N ASP A 269 -15.03 10.95 -17.06
CA ASP A 269 -14.89 11.74 -18.29
C ASP A 269 -13.68 12.67 -18.26
N ASP A 270 -13.14 12.96 -17.08
CA ASP A 270 -11.88 13.69 -16.91
C ASP A 270 -10.64 12.79 -17.12
N ILE A 271 -10.85 11.52 -17.49
CA ILE A 271 -9.80 10.52 -17.67
C ILE A 271 -9.74 10.12 -19.14
N TYR A 272 -8.74 10.62 -19.87
CA TYR A 272 -8.67 10.43 -21.32
C TYR A 272 -7.25 10.51 -21.86
N PHE A 273 -7.04 9.88 -23.01
CA PHE A 273 -5.83 10.04 -23.81
C PHE A 273 -6.02 11.24 -24.73
N LYS A 274 -5.17 12.26 -24.58
CA LYS A 274 -5.16 13.44 -25.49
C LYS A 274 -4.59 13.07 -26.86
N ASN A 275 -3.63 12.15 -26.86
CA ASN A 275 -2.95 11.58 -28.01
C ASN A 275 -2.14 10.36 -27.52
N ASP A 276 -1.37 9.74 -28.40
CA ASP A 276 -0.62 8.51 -28.11
C ASP A 276 0.45 8.66 -27.03
N TRP A 277 0.91 9.89 -26.75
CA TRP A 277 1.98 10.18 -25.80
C TRP A 277 1.54 10.99 -24.57
N THR A 278 0.25 11.34 -24.48
CA THR A 278 -0.27 12.19 -23.41
C THR A 278 -1.55 11.62 -22.84
N PHE A 279 -1.52 11.31 -21.54
CA PHE A 279 -2.67 10.84 -20.78
C PHE A 279 -3.06 11.87 -19.71
N GLN A 280 -4.36 12.12 -19.56
CA GLN A 280 -4.93 13.01 -18.57
C GLN A 280 -5.72 12.18 -17.54
N LEU A 281 -5.43 12.40 -16.27
CA LEU A 281 -6.15 11.85 -15.12
C LEU A 281 -6.62 13.01 -14.26
N GLY A 282 -7.78 13.58 -14.58
CA GLY A 282 -8.24 14.78 -13.88
C GLY A 282 -7.28 15.94 -14.06
N GLU A 283 -6.72 16.46 -12.97
CA GLU A 283 -5.69 17.52 -13.01
C GLU A 283 -4.29 16.99 -13.36
N PHE A 284 -4.03 15.69 -13.24
CA PHE A 284 -2.70 15.12 -13.43
C PHE A 284 -2.46 14.79 -14.90
N LYS A 285 -1.38 15.36 -15.46
CA LYS A 285 -0.91 15.07 -16.80
C LYS A 285 0.24 14.05 -16.76
N PHE A 286 0.18 13.06 -17.63
CA PHE A 286 1.20 12.04 -17.83
C PHE A 286 1.73 12.08 -19.25
N LEU A 287 3.03 11.79 -19.38
CA LEU A 287 3.74 11.70 -20.65
C LEU A 287 4.32 10.30 -20.80
N LEU A 288 4.18 9.71 -21.98
CA LEU A 288 4.80 8.43 -22.30
C LEU A 288 6.29 8.64 -22.60
N VAL A 289 7.16 7.95 -21.85
CA VAL A 289 8.62 7.99 -22.02
C VAL A 289 9.15 6.57 -21.89
N ASN A 290 9.80 6.05 -22.94
CA ASN A 290 10.35 4.68 -22.97
C ASN A 290 9.34 3.61 -22.49
N ASP A 291 8.14 3.62 -23.07
CA ASP A 291 7.00 2.75 -22.70
C ASP A 291 6.51 2.89 -21.26
N THR A 292 6.91 3.93 -20.52
CA THR A 292 6.43 4.20 -19.17
C THR A 292 5.68 5.53 -19.11
N TRP A 293 4.48 5.51 -18.55
CA TRP A 293 3.73 6.73 -18.28
C TRP A 293 4.32 7.41 -17.03
N LEU A 294 4.81 8.63 -17.19
CA LEU A 294 5.40 9.43 -16.11
C LEU A 294 4.54 10.66 -15.83
N PRO A 295 4.26 11.01 -14.56
CA PRO A 295 3.64 12.30 -14.27
C PRO A 295 4.53 13.44 -14.79
N GLU A 296 3.94 14.50 -15.34
CA GLU A 296 4.69 15.60 -15.99
C GLU A 296 5.75 16.22 -15.06
N SER A 297 5.48 16.26 -13.75
CA SER A 297 6.40 16.74 -12.72
C SER A 297 7.73 15.98 -12.65
N PHE A 298 7.79 14.73 -13.14
CA PHE A 298 8.99 13.90 -13.17
C PHE A 298 9.80 14.04 -14.46
N VAL A 299 9.14 14.44 -15.55
CA VAL A 299 9.81 14.64 -16.85
C VAL A 299 10.57 15.96 -16.88
N LYS A 300 10.13 16.95 -16.08
CA LYS A 300 10.80 18.25 -15.90
C LYS A 300 11.91 18.19 -14.83
N ALA A 301 12.69 17.12 -14.77
CA ALA A 301 13.86 17.09 -13.91
C ALA A 301 14.89 18.16 -14.36
N PRO A 302 15.56 18.86 -13.42
CA PRO A 302 16.65 19.77 -13.77
C PRO A 302 17.66 19.05 -14.68
N LYS A 303 18.14 19.72 -15.73
CA LYS A 303 19.18 19.15 -16.63
C LYS A 303 20.39 18.62 -15.86
N SER A 304 20.68 19.15 -14.67
CA SER A 304 21.77 18.70 -13.79
C SER A 304 21.58 17.31 -13.18
N LEU A 305 20.36 16.78 -13.14
CA LEU A 305 20.05 15.42 -12.68
C LEU A 305 19.87 14.42 -13.84
N ILE A 306 19.88 14.91 -15.08
CA ILE A 306 19.80 14.08 -16.28
C ILE A 306 21.22 13.87 -16.79
N ASP A 307 21.87 12.82 -16.31
CA ASP A 307 23.18 12.44 -16.85
C ASP A 307 23.03 11.80 -18.23
N SER A 308 22.92 12.66 -19.24
CA SER A 308 22.89 12.29 -20.66
C SER A 308 24.20 11.69 -21.17
N LYS A 309 25.25 11.64 -20.34
CA LYS A 309 26.58 11.13 -20.69
C LYS A 309 26.94 9.83 -19.94
N TYR A 310 26.15 9.42 -18.96
CA TYR A 310 26.41 8.18 -18.22
C TYR A 310 26.22 6.98 -19.14
N LYS A 311 27.34 6.37 -19.56
CA LYS A 311 27.34 5.02 -20.12
C LYS A 311 27.57 4.05 -18.99
N THR A 312 26.62 3.15 -18.76
CA THR A 312 26.73 2.08 -17.78
C THR A 312 27.95 1.22 -18.13
N ASN A 313 29.08 1.45 -17.48
CA ASN A 313 30.21 0.54 -17.57
C ASN A 313 29.92 -0.63 -16.63
N THR A 314 29.45 -1.74 -17.18
CA THR A 314 29.04 -2.95 -16.45
C THR A 314 30.17 -3.56 -15.62
N LEU A 315 31.43 -3.21 -15.88
CA LEU A 315 32.59 -3.63 -15.10
C LEU A 315 32.82 -2.82 -13.82
N THR A 316 32.30 -1.59 -13.73
CA THR A 316 32.53 -0.69 -12.57
C THR A 316 31.25 -0.35 -11.80
N ALA A 317 30.07 -0.69 -12.34
CA ALA A 317 28.77 -0.39 -11.72
C ALA A 317 28.53 -1.07 -10.36
N ASN A 318 29.31 -2.10 -10.02
CA ASN A 318 29.15 -2.87 -8.78
C ASN A 318 30.14 -2.50 -7.65
N SER A 319 31.02 -1.53 -7.84
CA SER A 319 31.95 -1.10 -6.78
C SER A 319 31.55 0.26 -6.22
N PHE A 320 30.69 0.26 -5.21
CA PHE A 320 30.73 1.34 -4.22
C PHE A 320 31.88 1.01 -3.25
N THR A 321 33.00 1.71 -3.36
CA THR A 321 33.98 1.78 -2.27
C THR A 321 33.32 2.54 -1.12
N ASN A 322 32.83 1.79 -0.14
CA ASN A 322 32.27 2.34 1.08
C ASN A 322 33.40 2.93 1.94
N ASN A 323 33.81 4.16 1.62
CA ASN A 323 34.81 4.89 2.39
C ASN A 323 34.24 5.51 3.68
N ARG A 324 32.97 5.22 4.01
CA ARG A 324 32.40 5.58 5.31
C ARG A 324 32.63 4.42 6.28
N PRO A 325 33.28 4.64 7.43
CA PRO A 325 33.36 3.61 8.45
C PRO A 325 31.93 3.22 8.85
N ASN A 326 31.58 1.97 8.59
CA ASN A 326 30.31 1.38 8.99
C ASN A 326 30.08 1.60 10.49
N ILE A 327 29.00 2.31 10.83
CA ILE A 327 28.50 2.52 12.21
C ILE A 327 28.22 1.16 12.91
N SER A 328 28.13 0.07 12.15
CA SER A 328 27.95 -1.29 12.67
C SER A 328 29.22 -1.96 13.24
N ARG A 329 30.42 -1.38 13.12
CA ARG A 329 31.62 -1.94 13.77
C ARG A 329 31.73 -1.62 15.27
N HIS A 330 30.93 -0.67 15.79
CA HIS A 330 30.96 -0.30 17.22
C HIS A 330 30.01 -1.11 18.13
N ARG A 331 29.30 -2.13 17.63
CA ARG A 331 28.38 -2.95 18.46
C ARG A 331 28.68 -4.45 18.50
N LEU A 332 29.80 -4.89 17.94
CA LEU A 332 30.26 -6.29 18.02
C LEU A 332 31.51 -6.45 18.89
N GLY A 333 31.72 -5.52 19.83
CA GLY A 333 32.83 -5.56 20.76
C GLY A 333 32.49 -4.82 22.05
N GLN A 334 31.47 -5.29 22.76
CA GLN A 334 31.33 -5.22 24.22
C GLN A 334 30.56 -6.45 24.69
#